data_AF-A9KZH3-F1
#
_entry.id   AF-A9KZH3-F1
#
_cell.length_a   1.000
_cell.length_b   1.000
_cell.length_c   1.000
_cell.angle_alpha   90.00
_cell.angle_beta   90.00
_cell.angle_gamma   90.00
#
_symmetry.space_group_name_H-M   'P 1'
#
loop_
_entity.id
_entity.type
_entity.pdbx_description
1 polymer ?
#
loop_
_entity_poly.entity_id
_entity_poly.type
_entity_poly.pdbx_seq_one_letter_code
_entity_poly.pdbx_strand_id
1 'polypeptide(L)'
;MSSQKEVPVLKQSVLAPSQLAQSAVLQGNSFLSKQFNGLSELAQELQGIEFEDCCFQDCHFSESVFRKCKFIDCRFVRCNLSLVKVPQCQFSGVEFEECKLVGIDWTRAAWSRLSFAAPFSFKQCILNDCSFLGLSLDEIIIEECKAHDVDFREGSFNQANFTYTDFSHSLFGRSHLLEADFSEASNYDIDIFNNKIKGAKFSRDEAIRLLNCLDIELMD
;
A
#
# COMPACT_ATOMS: atom_id res chain seq x y z
N MET A 1 29.34 18.97 44.64
CA MET A 1 27.88 19.18 44.47
C MET A 1 27.62 19.30 42.98
N SER A 2 27.53 18.18 42.27
CA SER A 2 27.17 18.14 40.85
C SER A 2 25.72 17.69 40.77
N SER A 3 24.83 18.65 40.47
CA SER A 3 23.40 18.38 40.28
C SER A 3 23.23 17.75 38.91
N GLN A 4 22.96 16.44 38.88
CA GLN A 4 22.50 15.74 37.69
C GLN A 4 21.14 16.33 37.30
N LYS A 5 21.06 16.96 36.12
CA LYS A 5 19.77 17.31 35.53
C LYS A 5 19.12 16.02 35.06
N GLU A 6 18.07 15.61 35.74
CA GLU A 6 17.17 14.56 35.30
C GLU A 6 16.62 14.93 33.91
N VAL A 7 16.82 14.05 32.94
CA VAL A 7 16.16 14.10 31.63
C VAL A 7 14.73 13.62 31.83
N PRO A 8 13.70 14.39 31.43
CA PRO A 8 12.33 13.97 31.67
C PRO A 8 11.98 12.76 30.80
N VAL A 9 11.70 11.63 31.45
CA VAL A 9 11.09 10.46 30.83
C VAL A 9 9.63 10.82 30.55
N LEU A 10 9.30 11.19 29.31
CA LEU A 10 7.93 11.44 28.88
C LEU A 10 7.16 10.10 28.88
N LYS A 11 6.31 9.92 29.90
CA LYS A 11 5.32 8.84 29.96
C LYS A 11 4.33 9.00 28.79
N GLN A 12 3.98 7.86 28.18
CA GLN A 12 2.96 7.69 27.15
C GLN A 12 1.78 8.66 27.27
N SER A 13 1.55 9.50 26.27
CA SER A 13 0.22 9.94 25.83
C SER A 13 0.36 10.89 24.63
N VAL A 14 -0.17 10.46 23.48
CA VAL A 14 -0.64 11.28 22.35
C VAL A 14 0.27 12.45 21.96
N LEU A 15 1.13 12.23 20.95
CA LEU A 15 1.80 13.36 20.27
C LEU A 15 0.72 14.20 19.57
N ALA A 16 0.65 15.49 19.89
CA ALA A 16 -0.29 16.42 19.29
C ALA A 16 0.01 16.63 17.79
N PRO A 17 -1.00 16.95 16.95
CA PRO A 17 -0.92 17.09 15.49
C PRO A 17 -0.18 18.37 15.01
N SER A 18 0.90 18.74 15.69
CA SER A 18 1.91 19.70 15.25
C SER A 18 3.34 19.16 15.49
N GLN A 19 3.45 17.92 15.95
CA GLN A 19 4.67 17.38 16.55
C GLN A 19 5.43 16.41 15.66
N LEU A 20 4.93 15.92 14.51
CA LEU A 20 5.77 15.04 13.66
C LEU A 20 6.96 15.82 13.08
N ALA A 21 6.71 16.98 12.48
CA ALA A 21 7.76 17.85 11.97
C ALA A 21 8.66 18.41 13.09
N GLN A 22 8.11 18.76 14.27
CA GLN A 22 8.90 19.28 15.39
C GLN A 22 9.66 18.18 16.17
N SER A 23 9.11 16.97 16.29
CA SER A 23 9.77 15.85 16.98
C SER A 23 10.85 15.20 16.13
N ALA A 24 10.70 15.15 14.80
CA ALA A 24 11.78 14.75 13.89
C ALA A 24 13.02 15.64 14.05
N VAL A 25 12.82 16.94 14.33
CA VAL A 25 13.91 17.89 14.64
C VAL A 25 14.51 17.65 16.04
N LEU A 26 13.74 17.13 17.00
CA LEU A 26 14.14 16.99 18.40
C LEU A 26 14.66 15.59 18.80
N GLN A 27 14.35 14.53 18.05
CA GLN A 27 14.77 13.15 18.34
C GLN A 27 15.66 12.50 17.25
N GLY A 28 16.03 13.26 16.22
CA GLY A 28 16.61 12.71 15.00
C GLY A 28 15.50 12.30 14.02
N ASN A 29 15.87 12.11 12.76
CA ASN A 29 14.93 11.80 11.68
C ASN A 29 14.40 10.35 11.74
N SER A 30 14.27 9.74 12.92
CA SER A 30 13.77 8.37 13.06
C SER A 30 12.86 8.15 14.26
N PHE A 31 11.90 7.24 14.12
CA PHE A 31 10.97 6.80 15.15
C PHE A 31 10.95 5.27 15.20
N LEU A 32 11.07 4.70 16.40
CA LEU A 32 11.05 3.27 16.65
C LEU A 32 9.92 2.91 17.63
N SER A 33 9.12 1.90 17.29
CA SER A 33 8.07 1.32 18.13
C SER A 33 7.09 2.37 18.68
N LYS A 34 6.71 3.35 17.84
CA LYS A 34 5.80 4.45 18.21
C LYS A 34 4.38 4.23 17.72
N GLN A 35 3.42 4.74 18.48
CA GLN A 35 2.03 4.85 18.06
C GLN A 35 1.67 6.31 17.81
N PHE A 36 1.08 6.56 16.65
CA PHE A 36 0.58 7.84 16.22
C PHE A 36 -0.93 7.73 16.01
N ASN A 37 -1.71 8.42 16.84
CA ASN A 37 -3.16 8.28 16.85
C ASN A 37 -3.82 9.61 16.53
N GLY A 38 -4.73 9.62 15.54
CA GLY A 38 -5.56 10.80 15.26
C GLY A 38 -4.77 12.00 14.71
N LEU A 39 -3.62 11.77 14.09
CA LEU A 39 -2.86 12.86 13.47
C LEU A 39 -3.68 13.44 12.32
N SER A 40 -4.06 14.70 12.42
CA SER A 40 -4.80 15.40 11.38
C SER A 40 -3.93 16.51 10.83
N GLU A 41 -3.10 16.15 9.87
CA GLU A 41 -2.11 17.03 9.27
C GLU A 41 -2.23 16.94 7.74
N LEU A 42 -3.21 17.67 7.22
CA LEU A 42 -3.49 17.83 5.80
C LEU A 42 -2.32 18.54 5.08
N ALA A 43 -1.94 18.03 3.90
CA ALA A 43 -1.00 18.68 2.98
C ALA A 43 0.38 19.03 3.58
N GLN A 44 0.90 18.19 4.49
CA GLN A 44 2.24 18.37 5.05
C GLN A 44 3.33 17.68 4.22
N GLU A 45 4.55 18.23 4.27
CA GLU A 45 5.74 17.57 3.72
C GLU A 45 6.54 16.92 4.85
N LEU A 46 6.67 15.59 4.80
CA LEU A 46 7.60 14.81 5.63
C LEU A 46 8.79 14.46 4.77
N GLN A 47 10.01 14.71 5.26
CA GLN A 47 11.21 14.47 4.47
C GLN A 47 12.27 13.71 5.25
N GLY A 48 12.72 12.58 4.69
CA GLY A 48 13.86 11.82 5.18
C GLY A 48 13.65 11.17 6.55
N ILE A 49 12.40 10.96 6.95
CA ILE A 49 12.05 10.34 8.24
C ILE A 49 12.00 8.82 8.09
N GLU A 50 12.60 8.12 9.03
CA GLU A 50 12.56 6.66 9.15
C GLU A 50 11.58 6.25 10.25
N PHE A 51 10.60 5.42 9.91
CA PHE A 51 9.67 4.82 10.85
C PHE A 51 9.92 3.32 10.86
N GLU A 52 10.20 2.77 12.03
CA GLU A 52 10.43 1.36 12.27
C GLU A 52 9.48 0.85 13.36
N ASP A 53 8.78 -0.26 13.11
CA ASP A 53 7.81 -0.86 14.04
C ASP A 53 6.74 0.15 14.54
N CYS A 54 6.38 1.11 13.69
CA CYS A 54 5.45 2.18 14.04
C CYS A 54 4.01 1.87 13.60
N CYS A 55 3.05 2.29 14.42
CA CYS A 55 1.62 2.20 14.10
C CYS A 55 1.04 3.60 13.93
N PHE A 56 0.36 3.83 12.80
CA PHE A 56 -0.44 5.02 12.53
C PHE A 56 -1.90 4.61 12.54
N GLN A 57 -2.68 5.17 13.44
CA GLN A 57 -4.08 4.80 13.61
C GLN A 57 -4.96 6.04 13.54
N ASP A 58 -6.06 5.94 12.78
CA ASP A 58 -7.05 7.00 12.63
C ASP A 58 -6.41 8.34 12.16
N CYS A 59 -5.31 8.28 11.39
CA CYS A 59 -4.57 9.45 10.91
C CYS A 59 -5.07 9.94 9.55
N HIS A 60 -4.91 11.23 9.30
CA HIS A 60 -5.33 11.92 8.10
C HIS A 60 -4.13 12.63 7.47
N PHE A 61 -3.66 12.06 6.36
CA PHE A 61 -2.51 12.51 5.59
C PHE A 61 -2.88 12.89 4.16
N SER A 62 -4.16 13.10 3.84
CA SER A 62 -4.55 13.34 2.45
C SER A 62 -3.80 14.54 1.84
N GLU A 63 -3.39 14.37 0.59
CA GLU A 63 -2.58 15.33 -0.21
C GLU A 63 -1.17 15.65 0.36
N SER A 64 -0.74 14.99 1.44
CA SER A 64 0.61 15.16 2.00
C SER A 64 1.70 14.59 1.08
N VAL A 65 2.93 15.03 1.30
CA VAL A 65 4.12 14.59 0.57
C VAL A 65 5.08 13.92 1.52
N PHE A 66 5.32 12.62 1.32
CA PHE A 66 6.38 11.88 1.99
C PHE A 66 7.55 11.76 1.02
N ARG A 67 8.67 12.42 1.33
CA ARG A 67 9.85 12.44 0.46
C ARG A 67 11.00 11.71 1.12
N LYS A 68 11.51 10.67 0.45
CA LYS A 68 12.66 9.89 0.94
C LYS A 68 12.46 9.33 2.37
N CYS A 69 11.22 9.13 2.79
CA CYS A 69 10.93 8.50 4.07
C CYS A 69 11.11 6.97 3.95
N LYS A 70 11.33 6.30 5.08
CA LYS A 70 11.33 4.84 5.14
C LYS A 70 10.28 4.38 6.12
N PHE A 71 9.55 3.33 5.75
CA PHE A 71 8.59 2.65 6.59
C PHE A 71 9.00 1.17 6.64
N ILE A 72 9.41 0.72 7.83
CA ILE A 72 9.91 -0.61 8.10
C ILE A 72 9.00 -1.23 9.16
N ASP A 73 8.37 -2.35 8.85
CA ASP A 73 7.47 -3.07 9.75
C ASP A 73 6.38 -2.16 10.37
N CYS A 74 5.87 -1.24 9.55
CA CYS A 74 4.89 -0.24 9.98
C CYS A 74 3.46 -0.66 9.62
N ARG A 75 2.49 -0.22 10.43
CA ARG A 75 1.07 -0.45 10.16
C ARG A 75 0.29 0.85 10.12
N PHE A 76 -0.59 0.98 9.13
CA PHE A 76 -1.54 2.08 8.99
C PHE A 76 -2.96 1.51 9.12
N VAL A 77 -3.72 1.98 10.09
CA VAL A 77 -5.06 1.47 10.41
C VAL A 77 -6.07 2.60 10.35
N ARG A 78 -7.13 2.45 9.57
CA ARG A 78 -8.18 3.47 9.38
C ARG A 78 -7.66 4.86 9.04
N CYS A 79 -6.58 4.91 8.27
CA CYS A 79 -5.95 6.15 7.86
C CYS A 79 -6.49 6.63 6.50
N ASN A 80 -6.54 7.94 6.31
CA ASN A 80 -6.79 8.54 5.01
C ASN A 80 -5.47 9.07 4.42
N LEU A 81 -4.97 8.40 3.40
CA LEU A 81 -3.76 8.73 2.63
C LEU A 81 -4.09 9.11 1.17
N SER A 82 -5.33 9.50 0.88
CA SER A 82 -5.74 9.86 -0.49
C SER A 82 -4.82 10.92 -1.06
N LEU A 83 -4.35 10.72 -2.29
CA LEU A 83 -3.48 11.64 -3.03
C LEU A 83 -2.12 11.93 -2.37
N VAL A 84 -1.70 11.10 -1.41
CA VAL A 84 -0.34 11.20 -0.84
C VAL A 84 0.69 10.94 -1.92
N LYS A 85 1.73 11.79 -1.95
CA LYS A 85 2.89 11.61 -2.82
C LYS A 85 4.00 10.92 -2.05
N VAL A 86 4.60 9.88 -2.64
CA VAL A 86 5.65 9.07 -1.99
C VAL A 86 7.00 9.09 -2.72
N PRO A 87 7.49 10.23 -3.26
CA PRO A 87 8.72 10.25 -4.04
C PRO A 87 9.92 9.70 -3.26
N GLN A 88 10.51 8.64 -3.78
CA GLN A 88 11.69 7.96 -3.25
C GLN A 88 11.50 7.39 -1.84
N CYS A 89 10.26 7.18 -1.39
CA CYS A 89 10.00 6.48 -0.13
C CYS A 89 10.27 4.99 -0.24
N GLN A 90 10.68 4.36 0.86
CA GLN A 90 10.90 2.91 0.94
C GLN A 90 9.84 2.29 1.85
N PHE A 91 9.29 1.16 1.42
CA PHE A 91 8.29 0.39 2.17
C PHE A 91 8.81 -1.05 2.29
N SER A 92 8.87 -1.56 3.51
CA SER A 92 9.35 -2.90 3.85
C SER A 92 8.50 -3.43 5.01
N GLY A 93 7.74 -4.51 4.82
CA GLY A 93 6.83 -5.00 5.87
C GLY A 93 5.73 -4.02 6.25
N VAL A 94 5.18 -3.29 5.28
CA VAL A 94 4.17 -2.26 5.55
C VAL A 94 2.77 -2.78 5.27
N GLU A 95 1.89 -2.64 6.25
CA GLU A 95 0.49 -3.05 6.18
C GLU A 95 -0.45 -1.85 6.27
N PHE A 96 -1.41 -1.79 5.34
CA PHE A 96 -2.54 -0.88 5.37
C PHE A 96 -3.83 -1.66 5.63
N GLU A 97 -4.57 -1.26 6.65
CA GLU A 97 -5.81 -1.90 7.09
C GLU A 97 -6.91 -0.84 7.17
N GLU A 98 -8.06 -1.08 6.52
CA GLU A 98 -9.21 -0.17 6.51
C GLU A 98 -8.86 1.26 6.04
N CYS A 99 -7.85 1.41 5.18
CA CYS A 99 -7.33 2.71 4.76
C CYS A 99 -7.93 3.21 3.45
N LYS A 100 -7.98 4.53 3.28
CA LYS A 100 -8.28 5.18 2.00
C LYS A 100 -7.00 5.68 1.35
N LEU A 101 -6.59 5.08 0.23
CA LEU A 101 -5.32 5.30 -0.48
C LEU A 101 -5.55 5.72 -1.93
N VAL A 102 -6.63 6.47 -2.20
CA VAL A 102 -7.05 6.82 -3.56
C VAL A 102 -6.01 7.68 -4.28
N GLY A 103 -5.72 7.34 -5.54
CA GLY A 103 -4.91 8.18 -6.44
C GLY A 103 -3.41 8.23 -6.13
N ILE A 104 -2.85 7.22 -5.48
CA ILE A 104 -1.42 7.17 -5.17
C ILE A 104 -0.65 6.56 -6.37
N ASP A 105 0.37 7.29 -6.83
CA ASP A 105 1.35 6.81 -7.81
C ASP A 105 2.49 6.08 -7.08
N TRP A 106 2.35 4.76 -6.89
CA TRP A 106 3.34 3.91 -6.23
C TRP A 106 4.62 3.74 -7.05
N THR A 107 4.59 4.07 -8.35
CA THR A 107 5.78 4.03 -9.22
C THR A 107 6.86 5.03 -8.79
N ARG A 108 6.48 6.03 -7.97
CA ARG A 108 7.41 7.05 -7.45
C ARG A 108 8.19 6.59 -6.22
N ALA A 109 7.79 5.50 -5.59
CA ALA A 109 8.52 4.94 -4.45
C ALA A 109 9.84 4.26 -4.90
N ALA A 110 10.78 4.15 -3.97
CA ALA A 110 12.05 3.47 -4.17
C ALA A 110 11.91 1.99 -3.81
N TRP A 111 11.47 1.18 -4.77
CA TRP A 111 11.34 -0.27 -4.62
C TRP A 111 12.71 -0.97 -4.71
N SER A 112 13.08 -1.71 -3.68
CA SER A 112 14.32 -2.49 -3.66
C SER A 112 14.13 -3.82 -4.41
N ARG A 113 15.06 -4.15 -5.31
CA ARG A 113 15.07 -5.44 -6.03
C ARG A 113 15.48 -6.64 -5.17
N LEU A 114 15.95 -6.39 -3.95
CA LEU A 114 16.53 -7.41 -3.05
C LEU A 114 15.62 -7.73 -1.86
N SER A 115 14.32 -7.39 -1.93
CA SER A 115 13.43 -7.52 -0.79
C SER A 115 13.08 -8.99 -0.52
N PHE A 116 13.75 -9.57 0.47
CA PHE A 116 13.27 -10.73 1.24
C PHE A 116 12.35 -10.29 2.41
N ALA A 117 11.90 -9.02 2.41
CA ALA A 117 11.17 -8.44 3.52
C ALA A 117 9.69 -8.84 3.51
N ALA A 118 9.09 -8.78 4.70
CA ALA A 118 7.67 -8.99 4.98
C ALA A 118 6.73 -8.29 3.97
N PRO A 119 5.52 -8.83 3.74
CA PRO A 119 4.67 -8.44 2.64
C PRO A 119 4.28 -6.96 2.72
N PHE A 120 4.19 -6.35 1.54
CA PHE A 120 3.50 -5.08 1.36
C PHE A 120 2.02 -5.39 1.17
N SER A 121 1.17 -4.92 2.09
CA SER A 121 -0.22 -5.40 2.15
C SER A 121 -1.26 -4.28 2.29
N PHE A 122 -2.41 -4.53 1.68
CA PHE A 122 -3.61 -3.74 1.73
C PHE A 122 -4.78 -4.67 2.06
N LYS A 123 -5.47 -4.41 3.17
CA LYS A 123 -6.64 -5.17 3.60
C LYS A 123 -7.80 -4.24 3.84
N GLN A 124 -8.95 -4.53 3.26
CA GLN A 124 -10.17 -3.73 3.43
C GLN A 124 -9.97 -2.25 3.05
N CYS A 125 -9.10 -1.99 2.08
CA CYS A 125 -8.70 -0.66 1.66
C CYS A 125 -9.47 -0.17 0.42
N ILE A 126 -9.47 1.15 0.21
CA ILE A 126 -9.90 1.78 -1.04
C ILE A 126 -8.66 2.27 -1.78
N LEU A 127 -8.33 1.62 -2.89
CA LEU A 127 -7.14 1.84 -3.71
C LEU A 127 -7.44 2.53 -5.05
N ASN A 128 -8.66 3.03 -5.24
CA ASN A 128 -9.10 3.55 -6.53
C ASN A 128 -8.09 4.54 -7.16
N ASP A 129 -7.94 4.51 -8.48
CA ASP A 129 -7.06 5.39 -9.25
C ASP A 129 -5.56 5.28 -8.91
N CYS A 130 -5.13 4.24 -8.18
CA CYS A 130 -3.71 3.99 -7.93
C CYS A 130 -2.96 3.52 -9.18
N SER A 131 -1.64 3.71 -9.18
CA SER A 131 -0.77 3.14 -10.21
C SER A 131 0.32 2.25 -9.60
N PHE A 132 0.36 0.99 -10.05
CA PHE A 132 1.42 0.02 -9.80
C PHE A 132 2.17 -0.36 -11.10
N LEU A 133 2.06 0.48 -12.13
CA LEU A 133 2.62 0.26 -13.46
C LEU A 133 4.11 -0.11 -13.40
N GLY A 134 4.48 -1.24 -14.00
CA GLY A 134 5.86 -1.68 -14.13
C GLY A 134 6.54 -2.13 -12.82
N LEU A 135 5.82 -2.19 -11.70
CA LEU A 135 6.37 -2.58 -10.41
C LEU A 135 6.55 -4.10 -10.28
N SER A 136 7.58 -4.51 -9.55
CA SER A 136 7.81 -5.92 -9.18
C SER A 136 7.47 -6.09 -7.71
N LEU A 137 6.25 -6.54 -7.44
CA LEU A 137 5.65 -6.73 -6.12
C LEU A 137 5.06 -8.14 -6.04
N ASP A 138 5.90 -9.14 -6.27
CA ASP A 138 5.53 -10.54 -6.05
C ASP A 138 5.12 -10.72 -4.57
N GLU A 139 4.13 -11.56 -4.32
CA GLU A 139 3.54 -11.82 -3.00
C GLU A 139 2.85 -10.60 -2.34
N ILE A 140 2.54 -9.55 -3.10
CA ILE A 140 1.69 -8.45 -2.62
C ILE A 140 0.32 -8.96 -2.18
N ILE A 141 -0.22 -8.36 -1.12
CA ILE A 141 -1.58 -8.65 -0.63
C ILE A 141 -2.46 -7.44 -0.92
N ILE A 142 -3.51 -7.62 -1.71
CA ILE A 142 -4.62 -6.67 -1.89
C ILE A 142 -5.91 -7.48 -1.67
N GLU A 143 -6.34 -7.56 -0.41
CA GLU A 143 -7.41 -8.44 0.05
C GLU A 143 -8.63 -7.61 0.51
N GLU A 144 -9.83 -8.04 0.13
CA GLU A 144 -11.10 -7.37 0.48
C GLU A 144 -11.12 -5.87 0.12
N CYS A 145 -10.42 -5.47 -0.94
CA CYS A 145 -10.26 -4.07 -1.31
C CYS A 145 -11.25 -3.63 -2.39
N LYS A 146 -11.41 -2.31 -2.52
CA LYS A 146 -11.90 -1.66 -3.75
C LYS A 146 -10.71 -1.15 -4.52
N ALA A 147 -10.40 -1.80 -5.64
CA ALA A 147 -9.31 -1.43 -6.52
C ALA A 147 -9.90 -1.06 -7.89
N HIS A 148 -10.64 0.05 -7.94
CA HIS A 148 -11.22 0.54 -9.19
C HIS A 148 -10.22 1.39 -9.97
N ASP A 149 -10.21 1.27 -11.29
CA ASP A 149 -9.37 2.10 -12.17
C ASP A 149 -7.87 2.06 -11.80
N VAL A 150 -7.38 0.93 -11.25
CA VAL A 150 -5.98 0.76 -10.83
C VAL A 150 -5.15 0.21 -11.98
N ASP A 151 -3.96 0.79 -12.19
CA ASP A 151 -3.04 0.36 -13.25
C ASP A 151 -2.03 -0.68 -12.74
N PHE A 152 -2.22 -1.95 -13.13
CA PHE A 152 -1.31 -3.07 -12.85
C PHE A 152 -0.51 -3.50 -14.09
N ARG A 153 -0.51 -2.73 -15.18
CA ARG A 153 0.17 -3.12 -16.42
C ARG A 153 1.68 -3.23 -16.22
N GLU A 154 2.32 -4.06 -17.05
CA GLU A 154 3.78 -4.24 -17.12
C GLU A 154 4.46 -4.65 -15.79
N GLY A 155 3.69 -4.97 -14.74
CA GLY A 155 4.19 -5.33 -13.42
C GLY A 155 4.33 -6.83 -13.20
N SER A 156 5.02 -7.21 -12.12
CA SER A 156 5.10 -8.58 -11.61
C SER A 156 4.41 -8.66 -10.26
N PHE A 157 3.39 -9.52 -10.18
CA PHE A 157 2.58 -9.79 -9.01
C PHE A 157 2.38 -11.30 -8.88
N ASN A 158 3.47 -12.07 -9.05
CA ASN A 158 3.42 -13.52 -8.89
C ASN A 158 3.08 -13.85 -7.43
N GLN A 159 2.26 -14.87 -7.20
CA GLN A 159 1.79 -15.30 -5.89
C GLN A 159 1.08 -14.19 -5.10
N ALA A 160 0.60 -13.15 -5.78
CA ALA A 160 -0.18 -12.09 -5.14
C ALA A 160 -1.49 -12.65 -4.58
N ASN A 161 -1.90 -12.14 -3.41
CA ASN A 161 -3.23 -12.38 -2.87
C ASN A 161 -4.15 -11.24 -3.30
N PHE A 162 -5.12 -11.55 -4.16
CA PHE A 162 -6.14 -10.62 -4.67
C PHE A 162 -7.55 -11.00 -4.23
N THR A 163 -7.70 -11.83 -3.19
CA THR A 163 -8.98 -12.39 -2.79
C THR A 163 -9.98 -11.32 -2.36
N TYR A 164 -11.26 -11.53 -2.70
CA TYR A 164 -12.38 -10.65 -2.34
C TYR A 164 -12.27 -9.20 -2.83
N THR A 165 -11.30 -8.88 -3.70
CA THR A 165 -11.10 -7.52 -4.20
C THR A 165 -11.94 -7.27 -5.46
N ASP A 166 -12.57 -6.09 -5.52
CA ASP A 166 -13.29 -5.59 -6.69
C ASP A 166 -12.34 -4.79 -7.59
N PHE A 167 -12.09 -5.31 -8.79
CA PHE A 167 -11.16 -4.77 -9.79
C PHE A 167 -11.86 -4.00 -10.92
N SER A 168 -13.07 -3.47 -10.69
CA SER A 168 -13.82 -2.72 -11.72
C SER A 168 -12.93 -1.70 -12.45
N HIS A 169 -12.82 -1.85 -13.77
CA HIS A 169 -12.03 -0.97 -14.65
C HIS A 169 -10.51 -0.94 -14.39
N SER A 170 -9.98 -1.79 -13.51
CA SER A 170 -8.55 -1.95 -13.34
C SER A 170 -7.90 -2.56 -14.56
N LEU A 171 -6.67 -2.14 -14.84
CA LEU A 171 -5.93 -2.48 -16.05
C LEU A 171 -4.89 -3.55 -15.77
N PHE A 172 -5.08 -4.74 -16.33
CA PHE A 172 -4.06 -5.79 -16.40
C PHE A 172 -3.58 -5.93 -17.85
N GLY A 173 -2.27 -5.88 -18.08
CA GLY A 173 -1.73 -5.99 -19.42
C GLY A 173 -0.21 -6.07 -19.40
N ARG A 174 0.34 -7.11 -20.04
CA ARG A 174 1.75 -7.48 -19.92
C ARG A 174 2.18 -7.72 -18.47
N SER A 175 1.26 -8.13 -17.61
CA SER A 175 1.50 -8.37 -16.19
C SER A 175 1.86 -9.84 -15.93
N HIS A 176 2.72 -10.09 -14.94
CA HIS A 176 2.97 -11.43 -14.43
C HIS A 176 2.09 -11.69 -13.21
N LEU A 177 1.28 -12.74 -13.29
CA LEU A 177 0.27 -13.14 -12.32
C LEU A 177 0.40 -14.64 -12.02
N LEU A 178 1.62 -15.18 -12.06
CA LEU A 178 1.84 -16.62 -11.84
C LEU A 178 1.40 -16.97 -10.42
N GLU A 179 0.55 -17.98 -10.27
CA GLU A 179 0.06 -18.44 -8.95
C GLU A 179 -0.66 -17.36 -8.11
N ALA A 180 -1.08 -16.24 -8.73
CA ALA A 180 -1.87 -15.22 -8.06
C ALA A 180 -3.27 -15.74 -7.70
N ASP A 181 -3.79 -15.34 -6.55
CA ASP A 181 -5.08 -15.79 -6.03
C ASP A 181 -6.16 -14.74 -6.23
N PHE A 182 -7.01 -14.91 -7.25
CA PHE A 182 -8.20 -14.09 -7.51
C PHE A 182 -9.49 -14.80 -7.01
N SER A 183 -9.39 -15.72 -6.04
CA SER A 183 -10.58 -16.36 -5.48
C SER A 183 -11.48 -15.32 -4.82
N GLU A 184 -12.77 -15.35 -5.13
CA GLU A 184 -13.78 -14.37 -4.68
C GLU A 184 -13.53 -12.93 -5.13
N ALA A 185 -12.50 -12.67 -5.95
CA ALA A 185 -12.33 -11.39 -6.61
C ALA A 185 -13.41 -11.19 -7.68
N SER A 186 -13.73 -9.94 -7.98
CA SER A 186 -14.76 -9.58 -8.94
C SER A 186 -14.31 -8.48 -9.89
N ASN A 187 -14.98 -8.37 -11.03
CA ASN A 187 -14.83 -7.30 -12.01
C ASN A 187 -13.44 -7.12 -12.61
N TYR A 188 -12.58 -8.13 -12.51
CA TYR A 188 -11.32 -8.13 -13.23
C TYR A 188 -11.57 -8.32 -14.73
N ASP A 189 -10.73 -7.66 -15.53
CA ASP A 189 -10.66 -7.84 -16.98
C ASP A 189 -9.21 -8.20 -17.33
N ILE A 190 -8.97 -9.50 -17.50
CA ILE A 190 -7.63 -10.07 -17.70
C ILE A 190 -7.62 -10.80 -19.03
N ASP A 191 -7.00 -10.19 -20.04
CA ASP A 191 -6.66 -10.84 -21.30
C ASP A 191 -5.60 -11.91 -21.04
N ILE A 192 -5.96 -13.18 -21.23
CA ILE A 192 -5.10 -14.34 -20.99
C ILE A 192 -3.95 -14.47 -21.99
N PHE A 193 -4.02 -13.81 -23.15
CA PHE A 193 -2.94 -13.77 -24.13
C PHE A 193 -1.91 -12.68 -23.82
N ASN A 194 -2.35 -11.61 -23.15
CA ASN A 194 -1.50 -10.47 -22.81
C ASN A 194 -0.90 -10.57 -21.40
N ASN A 195 -1.30 -11.55 -20.58
CA ASN A 195 -0.83 -11.70 -19.20
C ASN A 195 -0.31 -13.12 -18.91
N LYS A 196 0.61 -13.26 -17.96
CA LYS A 196 1.09 -14.59 -17.52
C LYS A 196 0.32 -15.07 -16.31
N ILE A 197 -0.67 -15.95 -16.52
CA ILE A 197 -1.61 -16.39 -15.47
C ILE A 197 -1.45 -17.86 -15.05
N LYS A 198 -0.33 -18.51 -15.39
CA LYS A 198 -0.14 -19.94 -15.08
C LYS A 198 -0.22 -20.16 -13.56
N GLY A 199 -1.10 -21.07 -13.13
CA GLY A 199 -1.31 -21.40 -11.72
C GLY A 199 -2.17 -20.39 -10.96
N ALA A 200 -2.60 -19.29 -11.59
CA ALA A 200 -3.51 -18.34 -10.97
C ALA A 200 -4.85 -19.01 -10.68
N LYS A 201 -5.47 -18.62 -9.56
CA LYS A 201 -6.74 -19.16 -9.09
C LYS A 201 -7.85 -18.14 -9.35
N PHE A 202 -9.02 -18.61 -9.77
CA PHE A 202 -10.18 -17.78 -10.04
C PHE A 202 -11.44 -18.50 -9.55
N SER A 203 -12.42 -17.76 -9.03
CA SER A 203 -13.74 -18.32 -8.74
C SER A 203 -14.46 -18.66 -10.05
N ARG A 204 -15.12 -19.82 -10.08
CA ARG A 204 -15.72 -20.39 -11.31
C ARG A 204 -16.64 -19.41 -12.04
N ASP A 205 -17.52 -18.75 -11.30
CA ASP A 205 -18.57 -17.92 -11.89
C ASP A 205 -18.00 -16.62 -12.47
N GLU A 206 -16.94 -16.08 -11.86
CA GLU A 206 -16.27 -14.87 -12.35
C GLU A 206 -15.25 -15.18 -13.46
N ALA A 207 -14.67 -16.40 -13.45
CA ALA A 207 -13.67 -16.84 -14.43
C ALA A 207 -14.17 -16.79 -15.88
N ILE A 208 -15.50 -16.72 -16.09
CA ILE A 208 -16.11 -16.50 -17.41
C ILE A 208 -15.58 -15.23 -18.08
N ARG A 209 -15.19 -14.20 -17.32
CA ARG A 209 -14.63 -12.95 -17.84
C ARG A 209 -13.28 -13.12 -18.53
N LEU A 210 -12.53 -14.17 -18.18
CA LEU A 210 -11.27 -14.50 -18.86
C LEU A 210 -11.51 -14.88 -20.33
N LEU A 211 -12.72 -15.30 -20.68
CA LEU A 211 -13.10 -15.67 -22.04
C LEU A 211 -13.41 -14.45 -22.91
N ASN A 212 -13.57 -13.26 -22.33
CA ASN A 212 -13.94 -12.03 -23.07
C ASN A 212 -12.91 -11.68 -24.18
N CYS A 213 -11.66 -12.09 -24.02
CA CYS A 213 -10.61 -11.88 -25.00
C CYS A 213 -10.66 -12.83 -26.22
N LEU A 214 -11.55 -13.82 -26.22
CA LEU A 214 -11.59 -14.88 -27.24
C LEU A 214 -12.49 -14.55 -28.45
N ASP A 215 -13.23 -13.45 -28.42
CA ASP A 215 -14.23 -13.09 -29.45
C ASP A 215 -15.22 -14.24 -29.72
N ILE A 216 -15.81 -14.78 -28.64
CA ILE A 216 -16.76 -15.89 -28.68
C ILE A 216 -18.11 -15.50 -28.09
N GLU A 217 -19.17 -16.15 -28.56
CA GLU A 217 -20.51 -16.07 -27.99
C GLU A 217 -20.66 -17.10 -26.87
N LEU A 218 -21.05 -16.64 -25.67
CA LEU A 218 -21.39 -17.50 -24.54
C LEU A 218 -22.91 -17.73 -24.54
N MET A 219 -23.32 -18.97 -24.32
CA MET A 219 -24.71 -19.39 -24.23
C MET A 219 -24.96 -19.96 -22.83
N ASP A 220 -26.16 -19.74 -22.30
CA ASP A 220 -26.61 -20.24 -20.98
C ASP A 220 -26.82 -21.76 -20.93
#